data_AF-A0A443IC16-F1
#
_entry.id   AF-A0A443IC16-F1
#
_cell.length_a   1.000
_cell.length_b   1.000
_cell.length_c   1.000
_cell.angle_alpha   90.00
_cell.angle_beta   90.00
_cell.angle_gamma   90.00
#
_symmetry.space_group_name_H-M   'P 1'
#
loop_
_entity.id
_entity.type
_entity.pdbx_description
1 polymer ?
#
loop_
_entity_poly.entity_id
_entity_poly.type
_entity_poly.pdbx_seq_one_letter_code
_entity_poly.pdbx_strand_id
1 'polypeptide(L)'
;MKKYLVGGAVRDDLLKLPVKDKDWVVVGATPEVMLKQGYQQVGRDFPVFIHPQSREEYALARTERKSGQGYTGFVTWYAPDVTLEQDLQRRDLTINAIARDENGAYIDPYGGRDDIEKRLLRHISDAFKEDPLRVLRVARFAARFAHLNFRIADETLALMRHMAESGELAHLTPERVWKETENALQSRNPHVYFQVLRDCHALAILFPEIDNLYGVPAPIKWHPEIDTGVHTLMTLAIAAQLSPEIDVRFATLCHDVGKALTPVEKWPSHPGHGAAGVALVEGLCQRLRVPNAIRDLAMLVAEFHDMVHTIEQRAAESIIQLFDRIDAWRKPHRVEQIALTSEADARGRSGLEAKPYPQGNYLREAFQIAADVSSKSVVEAGFKGPAVREELSKRRVLAIALWQEAQGQQSQP
;
A
#
# COMPACT_ATOMS: atom_id res chain seq x y z
N MET A 1 27.74 -26.09 -15.79
CA MET A 1 26.73 -25.24 -15.14
C MET A 1 27.42 -24.30 -14.17
N LYS A 2 27.27 -22.99 -14.34
CA LYS A 2 27.75 -21.98 -13.39
C LYS A 2 26.57 -21.38 -12.65
N LYS A 3 26.71 -21.16 -11.34
CA LYS A 3 25.68 -20.60 -10.45
C LYS A 3 26.12 -19.21 -9.98
N TYR A 4 25.20 -18.26 -10.00
CA TYR A 4 25.44 -16.89 -9.57
C TYR A 4 24.33 -16.46 -8.63
N LEU A 5 24.68 -15.96 -7.44
CA LEU A 5 23.71 -15.26 -6.60
C LEU A 5 23.43 -13.91 -7.24
N VAL A 6 22.15 -13.52 -7.39
CA VAL A 6 21.78 -12.31 -8.13
C VAL A 6 20.70 -11.50 -7.42
N GLY A 7 20.49 -10.27 -7.89
CA GLY A 7 19.27 -9.52 -7.59
C GLY A 7 19.19 -9.02 -6.15
N GLY A 8 18.05 -9.28 -5.51
CA GLY A 8 17.72 -8.70 -4.21
C GLY A 8 18.72 -9.10 -3.12
N ALA A 9 19.17 -10.36 -3.14
CA ALA A 9 20.13 -10.87 -2.16
C ALA A 9 21.47 -10.11 -2.20
N VAL A 10 22.01 -9.91 -3.40
CA VAL A 10 23.30 -9.20 -3.59
C VAL A 10 23.19 -7.73 -3.22
N ARG A 11 22.12 -7.07 -3.65
CA ARG A 11 21.84 -5.67 -3.30
C ARG A 11 21.69 -5.49 -1.79
N ASP A 12 20.87 -6.32 -1.16
CA ASP A 12 20.57 -6.20 0.27
C ASP A 12 21.82 -6.49 1.11
N ASP A 13 22.67 -7.45 0.72
CA ASP A 13 23.99 -7.70 1.31
C ASP A 13 24.91 -6.46 1.22
N LEU A 14 25.04 -5.86 0.04
CA LEU A 14 25.83 -4.63 -0.18
C LEU A 14 25.29 -3.44 0.63
N LEU A 15 23.98 -3.38 0.84
CA LEU A 15 23.31 -2.37 1.67
C LEU A 15 23.36 -2.66 3.17
N LYS A 16 23.92 -3.82 3.57
CA LYS A 16 23.93 -4.32 4.96
C LYS A 16 22.51 -4.50 5.54
N LEU A 17 21.58 -4.90 4.68
CA LEU A 17 20.21 -5.24 5.04
C LEU A 17 20.07 -6.77 5.21
N PRO A 18 19.09 -7.25 6.01
CA PRO A 18 18.82 -8.67 6.10
C PRO A 18 18.43 -9.27 4.74
N VAL A 19 19.17 -10.29 4.31
CA VAL A 19 18.86 -11.08 3.11
C VAL A 19 17.78 -12.10 3.49
N LYS A 20 16.59 -11.97 2.91
CA LYS A 20 15.46 -12.90 3.15
C LYS A 20 15.52 -14.09 2.21
N ASP A 21 15.57 -13.80 0.91
CA ASP A 21 15.49 -14.78 -0.16
C ASP A 21 16.77 -14.72 -1.00
N LYS A 22 17.26 -15.90 -1.42
CA LYS A 22 18.44 -16.03 -2.28
C LYS A 22 18.02 -16.56 -3.64
N ASP A 23 18.11 -15.68 -4.62
CA ASP A 23 17.82 -15.99 -6.01
C ASP A 23 19.13 -16.31 -6.74
N TRP A 24 19.14 -17.46 -7.42
CA TRP A 24 20.30 -17.92 -8.18
C TRP A 24 20.00 -17.92 -9.68
N VAL A 25 20.96 -17.45 -10.48
CA VAL A 25 20.95 -17.62 -11.93
C VAL A 25 21.93 -18.70 -12.33
N VAL A 26 21.47 -19.56 -13.23
CA VAL A 26 22.20 -20.70 -13.75
C VAL A 26 22.51 -20.50 -15.22
N VAL A 27 23.80 -20.51 -15.55
CA VAL A 27 24.29 -20.36 -16.93
C VAL A 27 24.89 -21.67 -17.43
N GLY A 28 24.65 -21.99 -18.71
CA GLY A 28 25.16 -23.19 -19.36
C GLY A 28 24.54 -24.48 -18.83
N ALA A 29 23.23 -24.47 -18.59
CA ALA A 29 22.43 -25.66 -18.24
C ALA A 29 21.08 -25.61 -18.98
N THR A 30 20.42 -26.76 -19.08
CA THR A 30 19.06 -26.90 -19.63
C THR A 30 18.10 -27.41 -18.55
N PRO A 31 16.77 -27.28 -18.74
CA PRO A 31 15.78 -27.83 -17.82
C PRO A 31 16.00 -29.32 -17.51
N GLU A 32 16.37 -30.13 -18.51
CA GLU A 32 16.64 -31.56 -18.34
C GLU A 32 17.83 -31.81 -17.42
N VAL A 33 18.86 -30.97 -17.49
CA VAL A 33 20.02 -31.04 -16.58
C VAL A 33 19.62 -30.70 -15.15
N MET A 34 18.80 -29.66 -14.95
CA MET A 34 18.30 -29.26 -13.63
C MET A 34 17.45 -30.38 -13.00
N LEU A 35 16.51 -30.95 -13.77
CA LEU A 35 15.65 -32.04 -13.32
C LEU A 35 16.45 -33.32 -12.98
N LYS A 36 17.46 -33.67 -13.80
CA LYS A 36 18.37 -34.80 -13.50
C LYS A 36 19.15 -34.61 -12.20
N GLN A 37 19.41 -33.37 -11.80
CA GLN A 37 20.07 -33.05 -10.52
C GLN A 37 19.10 -32.99 -9.34
N GLY A 38 17.81 -33.32 -9.55
CA GLY A 38 16.80 -33.37 -8.48
C GLY A 38 16.16 -32.03 -8.15
N TYR A 39 16.37 -31.00 -8.97
CA TYR A 39 15.63 -29.75 -8.81
C TYR A 39 14.15 -29.93 -9.17
N GLN A 40 13.27 -29.23 -8.45
CA GLN A 40 11.84 -29.24 -8.71
C GLN A 40 11.46 -28.01 -9.52
N GLN A 41 10.95 -28.20 -10.74
CA GLN A 41 10.44 -27.10 -11.55
C GLN A 41 9.12 -26.56 -10.99
N VAL A 42 9.04 -25.24 -10.86
CA VAL A 42 7.84 -24.46 -10.50
C VAL A 42 7.64 -23.34 -11.54
N GLY A 43 6.39 -22.97 -11.78
CA GLY A 43 6.04 -22.02 -12.84
C GLY A 43 5.95 -22.67 -14.22
N ARG A 44 4.87 -22.36 -14.94
CA ARG A 44 4.58 -22.96 -16.26
C ARG A 44 5.25 -22.18 -17.40
N ASP A 45 5.21 -20.85 -17.33
CA ASP A 45 5.70 -19.97 -18.40
C ASP A 45 7.15 -19.51 -18.17
N PHE A 46 7.58 -19.45 -16.91
CA PHE A 46 8.95 -19.19 -16.50
C PHE A 46 9.40 -20.29 -15.52
N PRO A 47 10.19 -21.28 -15.97
CA PRO A 47 10.62 -22.38 -15.13
C PRO A 47 11.66 -21.86 -14.12
N VAL A 48 11.21 -21.69 -12.88
CA VAL A 48 12.08 -21.55 -11.71
C VAL A 48 12.28 -22.94 -11.12
N PHE A 49 13.48 -23.24 -10.65
CA PHE A 49 13.85 -24.55 -10.13
C PHE A 49 14.14 -24.43 -8.64
N ILE A 50 13.42 -25.17 -7.81
CA ILE A 50 13.65 -25.22 -6.36
C ILE A 50 14.72 -26.26 -6.05
N HIS A 51 15.75 -25.85 -5.33
CA HIS A 51 16.86 -26.72 -4.95
C HIS A 51 16.41 -27.82 -3.96
N PRO A 52 16.83 -29.09 -4.15
CA PRO A 52 16.32 -30.20 -3.34
C PRO A 52 16.64 -30.12 -1.85
N GLN A 53 17.85 -29.64 -1.48
CA GLN A 53 18.24 -29.48 -0.08
C GLN A 53 17.94 -28.09 0.50
N SER A 54 18.47 -27.01 -0.11
CA SER A 54 18.32 -25.66 0.44
C SER A 54 16.94 -25.04 0.24
N ARG A 55 16.10 -25.57 -0.68
CA ARG A 55 14.81 -25.01 -1.08
C ARG A 55 14.89 -23.59 -1.67
N GLU A 56 16.08 -23.12 -2.04
CA GLU A 56 16.32 -21.85 -2.71
C GLU A 56 15.91 -21.89 -4.19
N GLU A 57 15.69 -20.71 -4.79
CA GLU A 57 15.21 -20.54 -6.16
C GLU A 57 16.37 -20.41 -7.17
N TYR A 58 16.33 -21.21 -8.24
CA TYR A 58 17.31 -21.22 -9.31
C TYR A 58 16.61 -20.99 -10.66
N ALA A 59 16.93 -19.90 -11.33
CA ALA A 59 16.42 -19.60 -12.67
C ALA A 59 17.51 -19.84 -13.72
N LEU A 60 17.14 -20.42 -14.87
CA LEU A 60 18.04 -20.47 -16.02
C LEU A 60 18.17 -19.06 -16.64
N ALA A 61 19.39 -18.70 -17.05
CA ALA A 61 19.64 -17.47 -17.80
C ALA A 61 18.79 -17.44 -19.09
N ARG A 62 18.23 -16.28 -19.41
CA ARG A 62 17.29 -16.12 -20.54
C ARG A 62 17.40 -14.77 -21.25
N THR A 63 16.91 -14.76 -22.48
CA THR A 63 16.56 -13.53 -23.21
C THR A 63 15.05 -13.49 -23.45
N GLU A 64 14.49 -12.29 -23.53
CA GLU A 64 13.06 -12.07 -23.77
C GLU A 64 12.93 -11.30 -25.10
N ARG A 65 11.95 -11.65 -25.94
CA ARG A 65 11.62 -10.88 -27.14
C ARG A 65 10.14 -10.50 -27.11
N LYS A 66 9.84 -9.20 -27.17
CA LYS A 66 8.47 -8.68 -27.30
C LYS A 66 7.89 -9.12 -28.65
N SER A 67 6.80 -9.89 -28.64
CA SER A 67 6.03 -10.33 -29.81
C SER A 67 4.60 -9.80 -29.83
N GLY A 68 4.20 -8.93 -28.90
CA GLY A 68 2.86 -8.34 -28.84
C GLY A 68 2.72 -7.21 -27.81
N GLN A 69 1.51 -6.69 -27.66
CA GLN A 69 1.17 -5.75 -26.58
C GLN A 69 0.69 -6.49 -25.32
N GLY A 70 0.95 -5.92 -24.15
CA GLY A 70 0.56 -6.50 -22.86
C GLY A 70 1.46 -7.66 -22.38
N TYR A 71 1.11 -8.25 -21.23
CA TYR A 71 1.92 -9.26 -20.53
C TYR A 71 2.13 -10.56 -21.34
N THR A 72 1.18 -10.94 -22.20
CA THR A 72 1.30 -12.11 -23.08
C THR A 72 2.18 -11.86 -24.31
N GLY A 73 2.66 -10.63 -24.49
CA GLY A 73 3.49 -10.23 -25.62
C GLY A 73 4.96 -10.57 -25.49
N PHE A 74 5.38 -11.51 -24.63
CA PHE A 74 6.79 -11.88 -24.47
C PHE A 74 7.03 -13.35 -24.80
N VAL A 75 7.89 -13.62 -25.79
CA VAL A 75 8.41 -14.96 -26.04
C VAL A 75 9.75 -15.07 -25.31
N THR A 76 9.83 -16.00 -24.37
CA THR A 76 11.06 -16.24 -23.63
C THR A 76 11.92 -17.27 -24.36
N TRP A 77 13.18 -16.93 -24.64
CA TRP A 77 14.18 -17.82 -25.20
C TRP A 77 15.18 -18.23 -24.11
N TYR A 78 15.27 -19.55 -23.87
CA TYR A 78 16.26 -20.16 -23.00
C TYR A 78 17.19 -20.97 -23.89
N ALA A 79 18.43 -20.56 -23.98
CA ALA A 79 19.43 -21.29 -24.74
C ALA A 79 20.74 -21.34 -23.94
N PRO A 80 21.52 -22.43 -24.03
CA PRO A 80 22.74 -22.60 -23.23
C PRO A 80 23.81 -21.52 -23.45
N ASP A 81 23.71 -20.79 -24.56
CA ASP A 81 24.56 -19.68 -24.98
C ASP A 81 24.14 -18.33 -24.41
N VAL A 82 22.99 -18.23 -23.72
CA VAL A 82 22.61 -16.99 -23.02
C VAL A 82 23.60 -16.73 -21.90
N THR A 83 24.25 -15.57 -21.98
CA THR A 83 25.25 -15.13 -21.01
C THR A 83 24.61 -14.54 -19.76
N LEU A 84 25.37 -14.51 -18.66
CA LEU A 84 24.96 -13.83 -17.43
C LEU A 84 24.67 -12.34 -17.70
N GLU A 85 25.50 -11.68 -18.50
CA GLU A 85 25.35 -10.27 -18.83
C GLU A 85 24.00 -9.99 -19.53
N GLN A 86 23.61 -10.81 -20.50
CA GLN A 86 22.30 -10.72 -21.17
C GLN A 86 21.13 -10.93 -20.20
N ASP A 87 21.25 -11.84 -19.22
CA ASP A 87 20.24 -12.02 -18.19
C ASP A 87 20.16 -10.84 -17.22
N LEU A 88 21.28 -10.19 -16.92
CA LEU A 88 21.32 -9.00 -16.08
C LEU A 88 20.72 -7.78 -16.82
N GLN A 89 20.91 -7.68 -18.14
CA GLN A 89 20.44 -6.54 -18.96
C GLN A 89 18.94 -6.30 -18.92
N ARG A 90 18.16 -7.39 -18.85
CA ARG A 90 16.68 -7.35 -18.88
C ARG A 90 16.06 -6.94 -17.54
N ARG A 91 16.85 -6.78 -16.49
CA ARG A 91 16.34 -6.39 -15.17
C ARG A 91 15.96 -4.91 -15.14
N ASP A 92 15.19 -4.55 -14.13
CA ASP A 92 14.59 -3.22 -14.05
C ASP A 92 15.62 -2.15 -13.63
N LEU A 93 16.46 -2.44 -12.63
CA LEU A 93 17.40 -1.47 -12.04
C LEU A 93 18.83 -2.01 -11.96
N THR A 94 19.81 -1.14 -12.15
CA THR A 94 21.25 -1.45 -12.05
C THR A 94 21.61 -2.11 -10.72
N ILE A 95 21.06 -1.60 -9.61
CA ILE A 95 21.27 -2.15 -8.27
C ILE A 95 20.76 -3.59 -8.10
N ASN A 96 19.87 -4.05 -9.00
CA ASN A 96 19.34 -5.42 -9.01
C ASN A 96 20.05 -6.30 -10.06
N ALA A 97 21.02 -5.74 -10.78
CA ALA A 97 21.74 -6.37 -11.87
C ALA A 97 23.21 -6.65 -11.51
N ILE A 98 23.43 -6.94 -10.23
CA ILE A 98 24.72 -7.36 -9.68
C ILE A 98 24.63 -8.86 -9.41
N ALA A 99 25.65 -9.58 -9.83
CA ALA A 99 25.82 -11.00 -9.57
C ALA A 99 27.02 -11.25 -8.66
N ARG A 100 27.00 -12.36 -7.92
CA ARG A 100 28.12 -12.85 -7.12
C ARG A 100 28.36 -14.32 -7.45
N ASP A 101 29.60 -14.66 -7.77
CA ASP A 101 30.00 -16.04 -8.07
C ASP A 101 30.23 -16.87 -6.81
N GLU A 102 30.50 -18.17 -6.98
CA GLU A 102 30.75 -19.12 -5.88
C GLU A 102 32.01 -18.78 -5.08
N ASN A 103 32.97 -18.06 -5.66
CA ASN A 103 34.18 -17.57 -4.98
C ASN A 103 33.95 -16.26 -4.24
N GLY A 104 32.75 -15.68 -4.38
CA GLY A 104 32.35 -14.44 -3.76
C GLY A 104 32.73 -13.19 -4.56
N ALA A 105 33.25 -13.30 -5.77
CA ALA A 105 33.56 -12.17 -6.64
C ALA A 105 32.28 -11.56 -7.22
N TYR A 106 32.21 -10.22 -7.25
CA TYR A 106 31.08 -9.49 -7.83
C TYR A 106 31.27 -9.31 -9.33
N ILE A 107 30.19 -9.50 -10.07
CA ILE A 107 30.06 -9.26 -11.50
C ILE A 107 28.99 -8.19 -11.69
N ASP A 108 29.41 -7.00 -12.13
CA ASP A 108 28.58 -5.80 -12.21
C ASP A 108 28.79 -5.06 -13.54
N PRO A 109 28.25 -5.58 -14.65
CA PRO A 109 28.46 -4.97 -15.98
C PRO A 109 27.74 -3.62 -16.15
N TYR A 110 26.79 -3.28 -15.27
CA TYR A 110 25.93 -2.10 -15.40
C TYR A 110 26.12 -1.05 -14.31
N GLY A 111 27.17 -1.18 -13.48
CA GLY A 111 27.51 -0.18 -12.46
C GLY A 111 26.53 -0.08 -11.29
N GLY A 112 25.85 -1.18 -10.95
CA GLY A 112 24.91 -1.24 -9.82
C GLY A 112 25.55 -0.93 -8.47
N ARG A 113 26.83 -1.26 -8.26
CA ARG A 113 27.56 -0.94 -7.02
C ARG A 113 27.76 0.56 -6.86
N ASP A 114 28.16 1.24 -7.93
CA ASP A 114 28.30 2.71 -7.94
C ASP A 114 26.96 3.40 -7.67
N ASP A 115 25.87 2.90 -8.24
CA ASP A 115 24.53 3.42 -7.98
C ASP A 115 24.06 3.13 -6.54
N ILE A 116 24.45 1.99 -5.94
CA ILE A 116 24.20 1.72 -4.52
C ILE A 116 24.93 2.75 -3.64
N GLU A 117 26.19 3.05 -3.94
CA GLU A 117 26.99 4.04 -3.20
C GLU A 117 26.40 5.45 -3.35
N LYS A 118 25.98 5.82 -4.56
CA LYS A 118 25.35 7.11 -4.88
C LYS A 118 23.89 7.22 -4.47
N ARG A 119 23.28 6.13 -3.96
CA ARG A 119 21.86 6.03 -3.61
C ARG A 119 20.94 6.35 -4.81
N LEU A 120 21.22 5.74 -5.95
CA LEU A 120 20.47 5.96 -7.20
C LEU A 120 19.66 4.73 -7.60
N LEU A 121 18.41 4.96 -8.02
CA LEU A 121 17.58 4.00 -8.73
C LEU A 121 17.65 4.33 -10.22
N ARG A 122 18.50 3.59 -10.94
CA ARG A 122 18.77 3.79 -12.37
C ARG A 122 18.32 2.59 -13.19
N HIS A 123 17.61 2.83 -14.29
CA HIS A 123 17.29 1.77 -15.25
C HIS A 123 18.54 1.27 -15.97
N ILE A 124 18.53 0.01 -16.42
CA ILE A 124 19.71 -0.62 -17.02
C ILE A 124 19.90 -0.23 -18.48
N SER A 125 18.83 -0.36 -19.26
CA SER A 125 18.88 -0.21 -20.72
C SER A 125 17.51 0.17 -21.29
N ASP A 126 17.47 0.46 -22.59
CA ASP A 126 16.22 0.75 -23.33
C ASP A 126 15.17 -0.37 -23.23
N ALA A 127 15.58 -1.61 -22.92
CA ALA A 127 14.67 -2.72 -22.65
C ALA A 127 13.70 -2.44 -21.48
N PHE A 128 13.97 -1.41 -20.66
CA PHE A 128 13.05 -0.91 -19.65
C PHE A 128 11.66 -0.54 -20.20
N LYS A 129 11.60 -0.02 -21.43
CA LYS A 129 10.34 0.36 -22.09
C LYS A 129 9.44 -0.82 -22.42
N GLU A 130 9.97 -2.05 -22.41
CA GLU A 130 9.23 -3.21 -22.87
C GLU A 130 8.11 -3.62 -21.90
N ASP A 131 8.31 -3.47 -20.58
CA ASP A 131 7.32 -3.78 -19.53
C ASP A 131 6.91 -2.53 -18.74
N PRO A 132 5.71 -1.98 -18.98
CA PRO A 132 5.20 -0.80 -18.27
C PRO A 132 5.09 -0.98 -16.75
N LEU A 133 5.05 -2.23 -16.26
CA LEU A 133 5.04 -2.50 -14.81
C LEU A 133 6.32 -1.99 -14.13
N ARG A 134 7.42 -1.81 -14.87
CA ARG A 134 8.67 -1.29 -14.33
C ARG A 134 8.53 0.12 -13.73
N VAL A 135 7.58 0.93 -14.21
CA VAL A 135 7.25 2.24 -13.60
C VAL A 135 6.81 2.04 -12.14
N LEU A 136 5.87 1.12 -11.89
CA LEU A 136 5.39 0.81 -10.54
C LEU A 136 6.49 0.15 -9.69
N ARG A 137 7.30 -0.74 -10.28
CA ARG A 137 8.41 -1.39 -9.56
C ARG A 137 9.45 -0.38 -9.10
N VAL A 138 9.83 0.59 -9.94
CA VAL A 138 10.75 1.67 -9.56
C VAL A 138 10.14 2.53 -8.45
N ALA A 139 8.88 2.93 -8.56
CA ALA A 139 8.18 3.64 -7.49
C ALA A 139 8.17 2.84 -6.18
N ARG A 140 7.95 1.52 -6.25
CA ARG A 140 7.99 0.64 -5.08
C ARG A 140 9.39 0.57 -4.47
N PHE A 141 10.44 0.49 -5.30
CA PHE A 141 11.82 0.54 -4.81
C PHE A 141 12.17 1.89 -4.19
N ALA A 142 11.66 2.99 -4.74
CA ALA A 142 11.81 4.32 -4.14
C ALA A 142 11.17 4.36 -2.75
N ALA A 143 9.94 3.86 -2.59
CA ALA A 143 9.29 3.74 -1.28
C ALA A 143 10.04 2.81 -0.31
N ARG A 144 10.54 1.66 -0.79
CA ARG A 144 11.32 0.72 0.02
C ARG A 144 12.62 1.35 0.54
N PHE A 145 13.33 2.10 -0.29
CA PHE A 145 14.67 2.62 0.01
C PHE A 145 14.74 4.11 0.36
N ALA A 146 13.59 4.78 0.49
CA ALA A 146 13.51 6.19 0.88
C ALA A 146 14.25 6.46 2.20
N HIS A 147 14.12 5.59 3.20
CA HIS A 147 14.83 5.69 4.48
C HIS A 147 16.36 5.56 4.38
N LEU A 148 16.90 5.12 3.25
CA LEU A 148 18.32 5.08 2.93
C LEU A 148 18.75 6.22 1.99
N ASN A 149 17.86 7.21 1.79
CA ASN A 149 18.07 8.38 0.92
C ASN A 149 18.28 8.03 -0.55
N PHE A 150 17.68 6.94 -1.03
CA PHE A 150 17.67 6.66 -2.47
C PHE A 150 16.81 7.67 -3.22
N ARG A 151 17.31 8.12 -4.37
CA ARG A 151 16.55 8.91 -5.35
C ARG A 151 16.53 8.21 -6.70
N ILE A 152 15.53 8.51 -7.51
CA ILE A 152 15.48 8.04 -8.90
C ILE A 152 16.45 8.89 -9.72
N ALA A 153 17.22 8.23 -10.59
CA ALA A 153 18.12 8.92 -11.51
C ALA A 153 17.32 9.72 -12.54
N ASP A 154 17.77 10.92 -12.91
CA ASP A 154 16.96 11.89 -13.67
C ASP A 154 16.53 11.34 -15.04
N GLU A 155 17.40 10.60 -15.72
CA GLU A 155 17.10 9.90 -16.97
C GLU A 155 16.08 8.77 -16.79
N THR A 156 16.05 8.14 -15.62
CA THR A 156 15.08 7.08 -15.30
C THR A 156 13.71 7.69 -15.05
N LEU A 157 13.65 8.83 -14.34
CA LEU A 157 12.39 9.55 -14.15
C LEU A 157 11.84 10.10 -15.47
N ALA A 158 12.69 10.65 -16.33
CA ALA A 158 12.31 11.10 -17.67
C ALA A 158 11.77 9.94 -18.52
N LEU A 159 12.43 8.77 -18.45
CA LEU A 159 11.96 7.57 -19.12
C LEU A 159 10.58 7.11 -18.61
N MET A 160 10.37 7.12 -17.29
CA MET A 160 9.08 6.78 -16.69
C MET A 160 7.96 7.72 -17.15
N ARG A 161 8.24 9.02 -17.30
CA ARG A 161 7.28 10.01 -17.86
C ARG A 161 6.90 9.66 -19.29
N HIS A 162 7.88 9.39 -20.15
CA HIS A 162 7.62 8.97 -21.52
C HIS A 162 6.77 7.70 -21.60
N MET A 163 6.99 6.74 -20.70
CA MET A 163 6.17 5.53 -20.63
C MET A 163 4.74 5.81 -20.13
N ALA A 164 4.55 6.77 -19.22
CA ALA A 164 3.22 7.23 -18.82
C ALA A 164 2.45 7.88 -19.98
N GLU A 165 3.13 8.69 -20.76
CA GLU A 165 2.55 9.41 -21.90
C GLU A 165 2.31 8.49 -23.12
N SER A 166 2.95 7.32 -23.20
CA SER A 166 2.79 6.38 -24.32
C SER A 166 1.42 5.68 -24.36
N GLY A 167 0.68 5.71 -23.24
CA GLY A 167 -0.58 4.99 -23.07
C GLY A 167 -0.43 3.53 -22.65
N GLU A 168 0.79 2.98 -22.61
CA GLU A 168 0.99 1.56 -22.29
C GLU A 168 0.59 1.18 -20.84
N LEU A 169 0.64 2.13 -19.89
CA LEU A 169 0.20 1.87 -18.50
C LEU A 169 -1.30 1.54 -18.41
N ALA A 170 -2.14 2.08 -19.29
CA ALA A 170 -3.57 1.79 -19.31
C ALA A 170 -3.89 0.33 -19.68
N HIS A 171 -2.90 -0.38 -20.26
CA HIS A 171 -3.02 -1.79 -20.66
C HIS A 171 -2.46 -2.76 -19.61
N LEU A 172 -2.00 -2.27 -18.46
CA LEU A 172 -1.57 -3.13 -17.36
C LEU A 172 -2.75 -3.90 -16.77
N THR A 173 -2.50 -5.17 -16.40
CA THR A 173 -3.53 -5.96 -15.73
C THR A 173 -3.75 -5.43 -14.30
N PRO A 174 -5.01 -5.25 -13.87
CA PRO A 174 -5.34 -4.75 -12.54
C PRO A 174 -4.60 -5.44 -11.39
N GLU A 175 -4.49 -6.77 -11.44
CA GLU A 175 -3.89 -7.58 -10.39
C GLU A 175 -2.39 -7.32 -10.27
N ARG A 176 -1.69 -7.02 -11.37
CA ARG A 176 -0.26 -6.66 -11.35
C ARG A 176 -0.08 -5.26 -10.76
N VAL A 177 -0.96 -4.31 -11.11
CA VAL A 177 -0.97 -2.96 -10.52
C VAL A 177 -1.20 -3.03 -9.02
N TRP A 178 -2.21 -3.79 -8.60
CA TRP A 178 -2.49 -4.00 -7.18
C TRP A 178 -1.33 -4.66 -6.47
N LYS A 179 -0.70 -5.69 -7.04
CA LYS A 179 0.40 -6.38 -6.36
C LYS A 179 1.59 -5.46 -6.07
N GLU A 180 1.97 -4.61 -7.02
CA GLU A 180 3.03 -3.62 -6.79
C GLU A 180 2.62 -2.57 -5.75
N THR A 181 1.35 -2.15 -5.77
CA THR A 181 0.78 -1.19 -4.81
C THR A 181 0.72 -1.75 -3.40
N GLU A 182 0.27 -2.99 -3.24
CA GLU A 182 0.24 -3.73 -1.98
C GLU A 182 1.64 -3.85 -1.38
N ASN A 183 2.62 -4.26 -2.18
CA ASN A 183 4.02 -4.34 -1.75
C ASN A 183 4.60 -2.96 -1.38
N ALA A 184 4.19 -1.89 -2.08
CA ALA A 184 4.59 -0.53 -1.75
C ALA A 184 3.95 -0.05 -0.44
N LEU A 185 2.68 -0.35 -0.21
CA LEU A 185 1.96 -0.06 1.02
C LEU A 185 2.58 -0.75 2.23
N GLN A 186 3.22 -1.92 2.07
CA GLN A 186 3.96 -2.60 3.15
C GLN A 186 5.31 -1.94 3.49
N SER A 187 5.82 -1.03 2.66
CA SER A 187 7.11 -0.39 2.90
C SER A 187 7.08 0.58 4.08
N ARG A 188 8.25 1.05 4.52
CA ARG A 188 8.35 2.07 5.58
C ARG A 188 7.84 3.44 5.13
N ASN A 189 7.93 3.76 3.84
CA ASN A 189 7.61 5.07 3.29
C ASN A 189 6.64 4.95 2.11
N PRO A 190 5.41 4.42 2.30
CA PRO A 190 4.49 4.13 1.20
C PRO A 190 4.02 5.39 0.46
N HIS A 191 3.98 6.55 1.11
CA HIS A 191 3.67 7.84 0.47
C HIS A 191 4.63 8.18 -0.68
N VAL A 192 5.90 7.75 -0.62
CA VAL A 192 6.89 7.98 -1.70
C VAL A 192 6.50 7.25 -2.98
N TYR A 193 5.82 6.10 -2.90
CA TYR A 193 5.34 5.38 -4.08
C TYR A 193 4.38 6.25 -4.89
N PHE A 194 3.37 6.81 -4.23
CA PHE A 194 2.37 7.67 -4.87
C PHE A 194 2.96 9.01 -5.31
N GLN A 195 3.90 9.57 -4.55
CA GLN A 195 4.65 10.76 -4.98
C GLN A 195 5.42 10.50 -6.27
N VAL A 196 6.17 9.39 -6.37
CA VAL A 196 6.90 9.04 -7.59
C VAL A 196 5.96 8.82 -8.77
N LEU A 197 4.84 8.13 -8.56
CA LEU A 197 3.84 7.95 -9.62
C LEU A 197 3.28 9.30 -10.10
N ARG A 198 3.13 10.28 -9.19
CA ARG A 198 2.73 11.63 -9.57
C ARG A 198 3.83 12.37 -10.34
N ASP A 199 5.06 12.31 -9.85
CA ASP A 199 6.23 12.96 -10.46
C ASP A 199 6.49 12.47 -11.89
N CYS A 200 6.06 11.24 -12.22
CA CYS A 200 6.14 10.65 -13.55
C CYS A 200 4.80 10.62 -14.32
N HIS A 201 3.76 11.29 -13.83
CA HIS A 201 2.41 11.37 -14.43
C HIS A 201 1.63 10.05 -14.48
N ALA A 202 2.15 8.97 -13.91
CA ALA A 202 1.46 7.68 -13.84
C ALA A 202 0.29 7.67 -12.83
N LEU A 203 0.29 8.56 -11.83
CA LEU A 203 -0.77 8.60 -10.81
C LEU A 203 -2.14 8.93 -11.43
N ALA A 204 -2.22 9.91 -12.31
CA ALA A 204 -3.45 10.30 -13.02
C ALA A 204 -4.06 9.15 -13.84
N ILE A 205 -3.23 8.22 -14.32
CA ILE A 205 -3.65 7.08 -15.14
C ILE A 205 -4.11 5.92 -14.24
N LEU A 206 -3.33 5.60 -13.20
CA LEU A 206 -3.54 4.41 -12.38
C LEU A 206 -4.51 4.65 -11.21
N PHE A 207 -4.48 5.85 -10.62
CA PHE A 207 -5.25 6.25 -9.43
C PHE A 207 -5.82 7.66 -9.60
N PRO A 208 -6.67 7.90 -10.63
CA PRO A 208 -7.26 9.22 -10.87
C PRO A 208 -8.00 9.78 -9.64
N GLU A 209 -8.60 8.92 -8.82
CA GLU A 209 -9.32 9.33 -7.60
C GLU A 209 -8.38 10.00 -6.57
N ILE A 210 -7.09 9.63 -6.56
CA ILE A 210 -6.06 10.22 -5.71
C ILE A 210 -5.46 11.45 -6.39
N ASP A 211 -5.17 11.37 -7.70
CA ASP A 211 -4.59 12.49 -8.44
C ASP A 211 -5.50 13.73 -8.46
N ASN A 212 -6.82 13.51 -8.51
CA ASN A 212 -7.84 14.57 -8.50
C ASN A 212 -7.93 15.33 -7.16
N LEU A 213 -7.24 14.89 -6.10
CA LEU A 213 -7.18 15.62 -4.83
C LEU A 213 -6.19 16.78 -4.87
N TYR A 214 -5.22 16.75 -5.77
CA TYR A 214 -4.25 17.82 -5.88
C TYR A 214 -4.87 19.07 -6.50
N GLY A 215 -4.59 20.22 -5.90
CA GLY A 215 -5.23 21.49 -6.22
C GLY A 215 -6.58 21.71 -5.51
N VAL A 216 -7.09 20.72 -4.76
CA VAL A 216 -8.31 20.87 -3.95
C VAL A 216 -7.92 21.48 -2.58
N PRO A 217 -8.36 22.71 -2.26
CA PRO A 217 -7.92 23.41 -1.06
C PRO A 217 -8.72 23.00 0.18
N ALA A 218 -8.04 22.70 1.27
CA ALA A 218 -8.58 22.44 2.59
C ALA A 218 -8.46 23.69 3.50
N PRO A 219 -9.25 23.79 4.59
CA PRO A 219 -9.26 24.99 5.44
C PRO A 219 -7.94 25.16 6.20
N ILE A 220 -7.25 26.28 5.98
CA ILE A 220 -5.91 26.57 6.56
C ILE A 220 -5.84 26.43 8.08
N LYS A 221 -6.94 26.71 8.80
CA LYS A 221 -7.04 26.57 10.26
C LYS A 221 -6.70 25.16 10.73
N TRP A 222 -7.09 24.16 9.93
CA TRP A 222 -6.95 22.75 10.26
C TRP A 222 -5.91 22.07 9.38
N HIS A 223 -5.68 22.57 8.17
CA HIS A 223 -4.81 22.01 7.13
C HIS A 223 -3.81 23.07 6.64
N PRO A 224 -2.69 23.29 7.35
CA PRO A 224 -1.73 24.34 6.98
C PRO A 224 -1.05 24.08 5.62
N GLU A 225 -1.01 22.82 5.16
CA GLU A 225 -0.55 22.43 3.83
C GLU A 225 -1.46 22.89 2.69
N ILE A 226 -2.73 23.21 3.00
CA ILE A 226 -3.79 23.65 2.07
C ILE A 226 -4.19 22.60 1.04
N ASP A 227 -3.26 21.90 0.41
CA ASP A 227 -3.54 20.96 -0.68
C ASP A 227 -3.97 19.57 -0.16
N THR A 228 -5.15 19.10 -0.58
CA THR A 228 -5.71 17.81 -0.14
C THR A 228 -4.89 16.61 -0.64
N GLY A 229 -4.25 16.70 -1.81
CA GLY A 229 -3.36 15.66 -2.32
C GLY A 229 -2.09 15.54 -1.48
N VAL A 230 -1.50 16.68 -1.08
CA VAL A 230 -0.37 16.71 -0.14
C VAL A 230 -0.78 16.14 1.23
N HIS A 231 -1.90 16.59 1.79
CA HIS A 231 -2.46 16.07 3.05
C HIS A 231 -2.65 14.55 3.01
N THR A 232 -3.15 14.02 1.90
CA THR A 232 -3.36 12.57 1.71
C THR A 232 -2.05 11.78 1.84
N LEU A 233 -0.95 12.27 1.26
CA LEU A 233 0.35 11.61 1.36
C LEU A 233 0.97 11.76 2.75
N MET A 234 0.81 12.90 3.40
CA MET A 234 1.26 13.12 4.79
C MET A 234 0.53 12.17 5.76
N THR A 235 -0.78 12.04 5.58
CA THR A 235 -1.66 11.14 6.34
C THR A 235 -1.26 9.67 6.14
N LEU A 236 -0.97 9.24 4.90
CA LEU A 236 -0.42 7.89 4.63
C LEU A 236 0.96 7.68 5.27
N ALA A 237 1.80 8.72 5.35
CA ALA A 237 3.10 8.63 6.02
C ALA A 237 2.96 8.39 7.53
N ILE A 238 1.97 9.00 8.18
CA ILE A 238 1.66 8.74 9.59
C ILE A 238 1.05 7.35 9.78
N ALA A 239 0.10 6.94 8.93
CA ALA A 239 -0.49 5.60 9.03
C ALA A 239 0.56 4.48 8.97
N ALA A 240 1.61 4.66 8.15
CA ALA A 240 2.72 3.71 8.07
C ALA A 240 3.54 3.61 9.37
N GLN A 241 3.55 4.66 10.19
CA GLN A 241 4.19 4.67 11.52
C GLN A 241 3.27 4.06 12.59
N LEU A 242 1.96 4.25 12.46
CA LEU A 242 0.95 3.77 13.40
C LEU A 242 0.65 2.27 13.25
N SER A 243 0.66 1.74 12.03
CA SER A 243 0.26 0.36 11.76
C SER A 243 1.04 -0.27 10.60
N PRO A 244 1.41 -1.56 10.69
CA PRO A 244 1.92 -2.33 9.55
C PRO A 244 0.81 -2.80 8.60
N GLU A 245 -0.45 -2.75 9.02
CA GLU A 245 -1.56 -3.37 8.29
C GLU A 245 -1.93 -2.60 7.03
N ILE A 246 -2.05 -3.34 5.91
CA ILE A 246 -2.29 -2.77 4.58
C ILE A 246 -3.68 -2.14 4.50
N ASP A 247 -4.66 -2.74 5.16
CA ASP A 247 -6.03 -2.22 5.17
C ASP A 247 -6.09 -0.84 5.82
N VAL A 248 -5.43 -0.61 6.97
CA VAL A 248 -5.32 0.71 7.62
C VAL A 248 -4.64 1.72 6.70
N ARG A 249 -3.50 1.36 6.10
CA ARG A 249 -2.73 2.26 5.22
C ARG A 249 -3.51 2.64 3.96
N PHE A 250 -4.14 1.67 3.32
CA PHE A 250 -4.94 1.90 2.12
C PHE A 250 -6.22 2.67 2.43
N ALA A 251 -6.93 2.34 3.51
CA ALA A 251 -8.10 3.09 3.95
C ALA A 251 -7.76 4.55 4.26
N THR A 252 -6.60 4.78 4.89
CA THR A 252 -6.07 6.12 5.14
C THR A 252 -5.78 6.87 3.84
N LEU A 253 -5.17 6.24 2.83
CA LEU A 253 -4.94 6.85 1.52
C LEU A 253 -6.26 7.29 0.84
N CYS A 254 -7.34 6.55 1.08
CA CYS A 254 -8.64 6.79 0.46
C CYS A 254 -9.58 7.71 1.25
N HIS A 255 -9.24 8.14 2.47
CA HIS A 255 -10.20 8.78 3.39
C HIS A 255 -10.88 10.01 2.79
N ASP A 256 -10.13 10.79 2.02
CA ASP A 256 -10.53 12.11 1.54
C ASP A 256 -10.91 12.17 0.05
N VAL A 257 -10.93 11.02 -0.66
CA VAL A 257 -11.15 11.00 -2.14
C VAL A 257 -12.45 11.71 -2.57
N GLY A 258 -13.45 11.75 -1.69
CA GLY A 258 -14.70 12.46 -1.95
C GLY A 258 -14.56 13.99 -2.05
N LYS A 259 -13.48 14.60 -1.52
CA LYS A 259 -13.26 16.05 -1.59
C LYS A 259 -13.12 16.52 -3.05
N ALA A 260 -12.55 15.68 -3.93
CA ALA A 260 -12.46 15.94 -5.37
C ALA A 260 -13.83 16.13 -6.06
N LEU A 261 -14.91 15.61 -5.48
CA LEU A 261 -16.27 15.77 -6.02
C LEU A 261 -16.97 17.03 -5.50
N THR A 262 -16.36 17.77 -4.58
CA THR A 262 -16.97 18.97 -4.01
C THR A 262 -16.96 20.09 -5.04
N PRO A 263 -18.12 20.70 -5.36
CA PRO A 263 -18.16 21.89 -6.20
C PRO A 263 -17.31 23.05 -5.63
N VAL A 264 -16.66 23.81 -6.52
CA VAL A 264 -15.70 24.87 -6.14
C VAL A 264 -16.34 25.92 -5.21
N GLU A 265 -17.62 26.22 -5.40
CA GLU A 265 -18.38 27.16 -4.56
C GLU A 265 -18.58 26.71 -3.10
N LYS A 266 -18.29 25.43 -2.80
CA LYS A 266 -18.36 24.88 -1.43
C LYS A 266 -16.98 24.67 -0.82
N TRP A 267 -15.92 25.00 -1.55
CA TRP A 267 -14.56 24.97 -1.01
C TRP A 267 -14.36 26.08 0.03
N PRO A 268 -13.51 25.86 1.04
CA PRO A 268 -12.74 24.65 1.35
C PRO A 268 -13.46 23.71 2.35
N SER A 269 -14.78 23.85 2.52
CA SER A 269 -15.51 23.17 3.62
C SER A 269 -15.90 21.72 3.33
N HIS A 270 -15.94 21.32 2.05
CA HIS A 270 -16.20 19.95 1.58
C HIS A 270 -17.37 19.21 2.26
N PRO A 271 -18.58 19.82 2.31
CA PRO A 271 -19.72 19.20 2.98
C PRO A 271 -20.13 17.90 2.26
N GLY A 272 -20.29 16.82 3.03
CA GLY A 272 -20.74 15.52 2.51
C GLY A 272 -19.69 14.72 1.74
N HIS A 273 -18.42 15.13 1.77
CA HIS A 273 -17.37 14.42 1.04
C HIS A 273 -17.21 12.97 1.49
N GLY A 274 -17.39 12.66 2.77
CA GLY A 274 -17.25 11.29 3.27
C GLY A 274 -18.19 10.31 2.57
N ALA A 275 -19.50 10.61 2.54
CA ALA A 275 -20.49 9.80 1.84
C ALA A 275 -20.25 9.75 0.32
N ALA A 276 -19.83 10.87 -0.29
CA ALA A 276 -19.50 10.93 -1.72
C ALA A 276 -18.26 10.08 -2.07
N GLY A 277 -17.31 9.96 -1.15
CA GLY A 277 -16.09 9.16 -1.32
C GLY A 277 -16.34 7.67 -1.42
N VAL A 278 -17.40 7.15 -0.79
CA VAL A 278 -17.69 5.70 -0.75
C VAL A 278 -17.77 5.08 -2.15
N ALA A 279 -18.49 5.72 -3.07
CA ALA A 279 -18.64 5.23 -4.44
C ALA A 279 -17.33 5.29 -5.23
N LEU A 280 -16.48 6.30 -4.99
CA LEU A 280 -15.15 6.39 -5.60
C LEU A 280 -14.23 5.28 -5.11
N VAL A 281 -14.21 5.03 -3.80
CA VAL A 281 -13.41 3.94 -3.20
C VAL A 281 -13.87 2.59 -3.74
N GLU A 282 -15.17 2.35 -3.84
CA GLU A 282 -15.72 1.12 -4.40
C GLU A 282 -15.31 0.92 -5.87
N GLY A 283 -15.44 1.96 -6.70
CA GLY A 283 -15.05 1.94 -8.10
C GLY A 283 -13.55 1.69 -8.30
N LEU A 284 -12.69 2.37 -7.53
CA LEU A 284 -11.25 2.14 -7.51
C LEU A 284 -10.93 0.69 -7.15
N CYS A 285 -11.53 0.19 -6.06
CA CYS A 285 -11.29 -1.17 -5.59
C CYS A 285 -11.73 -2.23 -6.59
N GLN A 286 -12.88 -2.03 -7.25
CA GLN A 286 -13.35 -2.91 -8.30
C GLN A 286 -12.41 -2.91 -9.50
N ARG A 287 -11.97 -1.72 -9.94
CA ARG A 287 -11.05 -1.54 -11.08
C ARG A 287 -9.70 -2.20 -10.85
N LEU A 288 -9.15 -2.10 -9.64
CA LEU A 288 -7.84 -2.65 -9.29
C LEU A 288 -7.89 -4.03 -8.65
N ARG A 289 -9.08 -4.64 -8.51
CA ARG A 289 -9.27 -5.96 -7.87
C ARG A 289 -8.71 -6.02 -6.44
N VAL A 290 -8.90 -4.93 -5.69
CA VAL A 290 -8.50 -4.84 -4.29
C VAL A 290 -9.24 -5.89 -3.45
N PRO A 291 -8.57 -6.63 -2.55
CA PRO A 291 -9.22 -7.60 -1.68
C PRO A 291 -10.37 -6.99 -0.87
N ASN A 292 -11.47 -7.75 -0.72
CA ASN A 292 -12.70 -7.27 -0.08
C ASN A 292 -12.47 -6.71 1.33
N ALA A 293 -11.62 -7.33 2.15
CA ALA A 293 -11.35 -6.85 3.51
C ALA A 293 -10.76 -5.42 3.52
N ILE A 294 -9.85 -5.14 2.59
CA ILE A 294 -9.21 -3.83 2.42
C ILE A 294 -10.21 -2.81 1.88
N ARG A 295 -10.97 -3.18 0.84
CA ARG A 295 -12.05 -2.34 0.28
C ARG A 295 -13.06 -1.94 1.35
N ASP A 296 -13.56 -2.92 2.10
CA ASP A 296 -14.64 -2.70 3.07
C ASP A 296 -14.20 -1.73 4.17
N LEU A 297 -12.95 -1.83 4.65
CA LEU A 297 -12.43 -0.84 5.61
C LEU A 297 -12.27 0.53 4.97
N ALA A 298 -11.74 0.62 3.75
CA ALA A 298 -11.54 1.90 3.06
C ALA A 298 -12.87 2.65 2.84
N MET A 299 -13.95 1.93 2.51
CA MET A 299 -15.28 2.52 2.39
C MET A 299 -15.81 3.06 3.72
N LEU A 300 -15.62 2.31 4.81
CA LEU A 300 -16.04 2.76 6.15
C LEU A 300 -15.25 3.98 6.62
N VAL A 301 -13.93 4.01 6.38
CA VAL A 301 -13.07 5.14 6.75
C VAL A 301 -13.44 6.37 5.92
N ALA A 302 -13.62 6.23 4.60
CA ALA A 302 -14.08 7.33 3.76
C ALA A 302 -15.41 7.91 4.29
N GLU A 303 -16.37 7.06 4.67
CA GLU A 303 -17.68 7.52 5.16
C GLU A 303 -17.61 8.18 6.55
N PHE A 304 -16.83 7.63 7.49
CA PHE A 304 -16.99 7.92 8.92
C PHE A 304 -15.80 8.56 9.63
N HIS A 305 -14.62 8.69 9.01
CA HIS A 305 -13.43 9.21 9.71
C HIS A 305 -13.66 10.61 10.32
N ASP A 306 -14.39 11.48 9.62
CA ASP A 306 -14.78 12.83 10.05
C ASP A 306 -15.58 12.86 11.36
N MET A 307 -16.44 11.86 11.54
CA MET A 307 -17.25 11.75 12.76
C MET A 307 -16.35 11.52 13.98
N VAL A 308 -15.22 10.83 13.81
CA VAL A 308 -14.28 10.52 14.89
C VAL A 308 -13.61 11.78 15.41
N HIS A 309 -13.27 12.74 14.53
CA HIS A 309 -12.67 14.03 14.94
C HIS A 309 -13.52 14.83 15.94
N THR A 310 -14.82 14.55 15.98
CA THR A 310 -15.81 15.23 16.82
C THR A 310 -16.54 14.27 17.75
N ILE A 311 -16.01 13.06 17.98
CA ILE A 311 -16.71 11.96 18.66
C ILE A 311 -17.21 12.32 20.06
N GLU A 312 -16.45 13.14 20.79
CA GLU A 312 -16.78 13.62 22.14
C GLU A 312 -18.04 14.51 22.17
N GLN A 313 -18.39 15.11 21.02
CA GLN A 313 -19.56 15.98 20.86
C GLN A 313 -20.78 15.20 20.33
N ARG A 314 -20.65 13.90 20.07
CA ARG A 314 -21.71 13.08 19.50
C ARG A 314 -22.59 12.50 20.61
N ALA A 315 -23.90 12.50 20.37
CA ALA A 315 -24.85 11.80 21.23
C ALA A 315 -24.56 10.29 21.26
N ALA A 316 -24.86 9.65 22.39
CA ALA A 316 -24.67 8.22 22.58
C ALA A 316 -25.34 7.38 21.47
N GLU A 317 -26.53 7.78 21.01
CA GLU A 317 -27.24 7.14 19.89
C GLU A 317 -26.41 7.16 18.60
N SER A 318 -25.77 8.29 18.28
CA SER A 318 -24.92 8.40 17.10
C SER A 318 -23.70 7.50 17.20
N ILE A 319 -23.08 7.40 18.39
CA ILE A 319 -21.93 6.52 18.62
C ILE A 319 -22.33 5.04 18.45
N ILE A 320 -23.48 4.62 18.98
CA ILE A 320 -23.99 3.26 18.76
C ILE A 320 -24.31 3.00 17.28
N GLN A 321 -24.90 3.96 16.57
CA GLN A 321 -25.14 3.85 15.13
C GLN A 321 -23.83 3.69 14.34
N LEU A 322 -22.76 4.39 14.73
CA LEU A 322 -21.43 4.19 14.15
C LEU A 322 -20.96 2.75 14.34
N PHE A 323 -21.03 2.21 15.57
CA PHE A 323 -20.63 0.82 15.85
C PHE A 323 -21.46 -0.21 15.09
N ASP A 324 -22.75 0.03 14.89
CA ASP A 324 -23.61 -0.79 14.03
C ASP A 324 -23.16 -0.73 12.56
N ARG A 325 -22.90 0.47 12.03
CA ARG A 325 -22.52 0.69 10.63
C ARG A 325 -21.16 0.11 10.28
N ILE A 326 -20.19 0.19 11.20
CA ILE A 326 -18.86 -0.40 10.99
C ILE A 326 -18.83 -1.90 11.32
N ASP A 327 -19.95 -2.49 11.77
CA ASP A 327 -20.05 -3.89 12.18
C ASP A 327 -19.13 -4.27 13.35
N ALA A 328 -18.93 -3.34 14.30
CA ALA A 328 -17.98 -3.49 15.40
C ALA A 328 -18.31 -4.69 16.31
N TRP A 329 -19.58 -5.06 16.44
CA TRP A 329 -20.01 -6.17 17.29
C TRP A 329 -19.49 -7.54 16.82
N ARG A 330 -19.36 -7.72 15.50
CA ARG A 330 -18.80 -8.95 14.91
C ARG A 330 -17.32 -8.79 14.57
N LYS A 331 -16.89 -7.56 14.30
CA LYS A 331 -15.52 -7.21 13.89
C LYS A 331 -14.97 -6.09 14.78
N PRO A 332 -14.69 -6.36 16.07
CA PRO A 332 -14.27 -5.33 17.03
C PRO A 332 -12.97 -4.63 16.64
N HIS A 333 -12.07 -5.32 15.93
CA HIS A 333 -10.84 -4.73 15.40
C HIS A 333 -11.07 -3.51 14.48
N ARG A 334 -12.26 -3.35 13.89
CA ARG A 334 -12.57 -2.17 13.06
C ARG A 334 -12.61 -0.87 13.85
N VAL A 335 -12.90 -0.93 15.15
CA VAL A 335 -12.84 0.24 16.04
C VAL A 335 -11.40 0.74 16.12
N GLU A 336 -10.45 -0.18 16.32
CA GLU A 336 -9.02 0.13 16.33
C GLU A 336 -8.56 0.67 14.98
N GLN A 337 -8.94 0.02 13.88
CA GLN A 337 -8.54 0.44 12.54
C GLN A 337 -9.02 1.86 12.23
N ILE A 338 -10.28 2.19 12.53
CA ILE A 338 -10.83 3.53 12.31
C ILE A 338 -10.16 4.56 13.22
N ALA A 339 -9.90 4.21 14.48
CA ALA A 339 -9.17 5.09 15.40
C ALA A 339 -7.76 5.43 14.85
N LEU A 340 -7.03 4.43 14.34
CA LEU A 340 -5.71 4.61 13.75
C LEU A 340 -5.75 5.42 12.45
N THR A 341 -6.74 5.20 11.57
CA THR A 341 -6.87 6.01 10.35
C THR A 341 -7.21 7.46 10.65
N SER A 342 -8.11 7.72 11.62
CA SER A 342 -8.46 9.08 12.02
C SER A 342 -7.32 9.78 12.74
N GLU A 343 -6.54 9.06 13.55
CA GLU A 343 -5.30 9.59 14.13
C GLU A 343 -4.29 9.96 13.04
N ALA A 344 -4.14 9.12 12.03
CA ALA A 344 -3.24 9.40 10.90
C ALA A 344 -3.64 10.66 10.13
N ASP A 345 -4.94 10.90 9.92
CA ASP A 345 -5.45 12.15 9.33
C ASP A 345 -5.21 13.36 10.23
N ALA A 346 -5.52 13.26 11.52
CA ALA A 346 -5.31 14.38 12.45
C ALA A 346 -3.84 14.79 12.60
N ARG A 347 -2.93 13.81 12.56
CA ARG A 347 -1.47 14.01 12.65
C ARG A 347 -0.82 14.24 11.29
N GLY A 348 -1.47 13.87 10.20
CA GLY A 348 -0.99 14.02 8.82
C GLY A 348 -1.02 15.45 8.29
N ARG A 349 -0.82 16.44 9.15
CA ARG A 349 -0.97 17.88 8.88
C ARG A 349 0.28 18.60 9.33
N SER A 350 0.68 19.63 8.59
CA SER A 350 1.96 20.30 8.82
C SER A 350 2.07 20.87 10.24
N GLY A 351 3.07 20.41 11.00
CA GLY A 351 3.33 20.85 12.38
C GLY A 351 2.44 20.19 13.45
N LEU A 352 1.60 19.22 13.08
CA LEU A 352 0.72 18.48 13.99
C LEU A 352 1.13 17.00 14.16
N GLU A 353 2.25 16.57 13.56
CA GLU A 353 2.66 15.16 13.41
C GLU A 353 2.89 14.44 14.74
N ALA A 354 3.21 15.19 15.79
CA ALA A 354 3.44 14.69 17.14
C ALA A 354 2.28 14.98 18.11
N LYS A 355 1.18 15.60 17.66
CA LYS A 355 0.07 15.92 18.55
C LYS A 355 -0.69 14.65 18.95
N PRO A 356 -1.09 14.54 20.22
CA PRO A 356 -1.93 13.43 20.66
C PRO A 356 -3.32 13.54 20.01
N TYR A 357 -3.95 12.38 19.81
CA TYR A 357 -5.29 12.27 19.25
C TYR A 357 -6.24 11.57 20.26
N PRO A 358 -6.73 12.29 21.29
CA PRO A 358 -7.55 11.71 22.36
C PRO A 358 -8.87 11.11 21.86
N GLN A 359 -9.39 11.57 20.73
CA GLN A 359 -10.61 11.06 20.11
C GLN A 359 -10.52 9.56 19.77
N GLY A 360 -9.33 9.07 19.40
CA GLY A 360 -9.10 7.64 19.20
C GLY A 360 -9.30 6.83 20.49
N ASN A 361 -8.82 7.34 21.62
CA ASN A 361 -9.02 6.68 22.93
C ASN A 361 -10.49 6.73 23.34
N TYR A 362 -11.13 7.88 23.15
CA TYR A 362 -12.56 8.03 23.41
C TYR A 362 -13.40 7.00 22.63
N LEU A 363 -13.11 6.80 21.35
CA LEU A 363 -13.80 5.81 20.51
C LEU A 363 -13.64 4.38 21.05
N ARG A 364 -12.42 4.03 21.49
CA ARG A 364 -12.11 2.71 22.07
C ARG A 364 -12.83 2.49 23.40
N GLU A 365 -12.80 3.49 24.28
CA GLU A 365 -13.48 3.44 25.59
C GLU A 365 -15.00 3.35 25.43
N ALA A 366 -15.60 4.19 24.56
CA ALA A 366 -17.01 4.15 24.26
C ALA A 366 -17.45 2.78 23.73
N PHE A 367 -16.62 2.15 22.87
CA PHE A 367 -16.89 0.80 22.39
C PHE A 367 -16.83 -0.23 23.51
N GLN A 368 -15.82 -0.16 24.38
CA GLN A 368 -15.68 -1.09 25.50
C GLN A 368 -16.90 -1.02 26.42
N ILE A 369 -17.35 0.18 26.79
CA ILE A 369 -18.53 0.40 27.63
C ILE A 369 -19.79 -0.21 26.99
N ALA A 370 -19.97 -0.01 25.69
CA ALA A 370 -21.12 -0.59 24.99
C ALA A 370 -21.00 -2.12 24.80
N ALA A 371 -19.78 -2.64 24.65
CA ALA A 371 -19.52 -4.07 24.54
C ALA A 371 -19.78 -4.80 25.87
N ASP A 372 -19.52 -4.15 27.00
CA ASP A 372 -19.74 -4.70 28.35
C ASP A 372 -21.22 -4.83 28.74
N VAL A 373 -22.14 -4.23 27.97
CA VAL A 373 -23.58 -4.42 28.17
C VAL A 373 -23.96 -5.87 27.86
N SER A 374 -24.26 -6.61 28.93
CA SER A 374 -24.56 -8.03 28.89
C SER A 374 -25.86 -8.35 28.14
N SER A 375 -25.74 -9.05 27.01
CA SER A 375 -26.88 -9.63 26.28
C SER A 375 -27.67 -10.63 27.14
N LYS A 376 -26.99 -11.36 28.03
CA LYS A 376 -27.61 -12.27 28.99
C LYS A 376 -28.57 -11.53 29.92
N SER A 377 -28.18 -10.36 30.43
CA SER A 377 -29.05 -9.54 31.30
C SER A 377 -30.32 -9.05 30.59
N VAL A 378 -30.28 -8.92 29.27
CA VAL A 378 -31.45 -8.53 28.46
C VAL A 378 -32.42 -9.71 28.34
N VAL A 379 -31.89 -10.91 28.09
CA VAL A 379 -32.71 -12.14 28.03
C VAL A 379 -33.30 -12.47 29.40
N GLU A 380 -32.53 -12.32 30.47
CA GLU A 380 -32.99 -12.53 31.86
C GLU A 380 -34.08 -11.52 32.27
N ALA A 381 -34.08 -10.32 31.70
CA ALA A 381 -35.14 -9.34 31.87
C ALA A 381 -36.43 -9.66 31.08
N GLY A 382 -36.48 -10.82 30.38
CA GLY A 382 -37.70 -11.34 29.75
C GLY A 382 -37.86 -11.00 28.27
N PHE A 383 -36.91 -10.29 27.66
CA PHE A 383 -36.94 -9.96 26.22
C PHE A 383 -36.65 -11.20 25.38
N LYS A 384 -37.34 -11.35 24.24
CA LYS A 384 -37.24 -12.51 23.33
C LYS A 384 -37.19 -12.11 21.87
N GLY A 385 -36.52 -12.92 21.06
CA GLY A 385 -36.47 -12.72 19.60
C GLY A 385 -35.91 -11.35 19.20
N PRO A 386 -36.51 -10.65 18.22
CA PRO A 386 -36.06 -9.33 17.78
C PRO A 386 -35.97 -8.28 18.90
N ALA A 387 -36.83 -8.37 19.92
CA ALA A 387 -36.85 -7.42 21.03
C ALA A 387 -35.56 -7.44 21.88
N VAL A 388 -34.80 -8.54 21.86
CA VAL A 388 -33.48 -8.61 22.53
C VAL A 388 -32.51 -7.62 21.88
N ARG A 389 -32.51 -7.50 20.55
CA ARG A 389 -31.60 -6.60 19.84
C ARG A 389 -31.94 -5.14 20.10
N GLU A 390 -33.23 -4.80 20.06
CA GLU A 390 -33.71 -3.44 20.32
C GLU A 390 -33.38 -3.01 21.75
N GLU A 391 -33.65 -3.86 22.72
CA GLU A 391 -33.36 -3.57 24.13
C GLU A 391 -31.86 -3.51 24.41
N LEU A 392 -31.07 -4.41 23.82
CA LEU A 392 -29.61 -4.36 23.95
C LEU A 392 -29.06 -3.03 23.40
N SER A 393 -29.57 -2.56 22.26
CA SER A 393 -29.18 -1.26 21.71
C SER A 393 -29.54 -0.11 22.67
N LYS A 394 -30.77 -0.08 23.21
CA LYS A 394 -31.18 0.93 24.20
C LYS A 394 -30.27 0.95 25.44
N ARG A 395 -29.93 -0.23 25.98
CA ARG A 395 -29.04 -0.32 27.15
C ARG A 395 -27.63 0.15 26.85
N ARG A 396 -27.13 -0.09 25.64
CA ARG A 396 -25.82 0.43 25.18
C ARG A 396 -25.81 1.94 25.04
N VAL A 397 -26.86 2.51 24.46
CA VAL A 397 -27.05 3.96 24.38
C VAL A 397 -27.05 4.56 25.79
N LEU A 398 -27.84 3.99 26.72
CA LEU A 398 -27.88 4.46 28.10
C LEU A 398 -26.52 4.35 28.80
N ALA A 399 -25.78 3.25 28.61
CA ALA A 399 -24.46 3.07 29.20
C ALA A 399 -23.45 4.12 28.72
N ILE A 400 -23.42 4.42 27.42
CA ILE A 400 -22.58 5.49 26.88
C ILE A 400 -23.04 6.85 27.42
N ALA A 401 -24.33 7.15 27.43
CA ALA A 401 -24.85 8.44 27.91
C ALA A 401 -24.46 8.71 29.37
N LEU A 402 -24.61 7.72 30.25
CA LEU A 402 -24.20 7.83 31.66
C LEU A 402 -22.69 8.02 31.81
N TRP A 403 -21.89 7.35 30.98
CA TRP A 403 -20.43 7.56 30.97
C TRP A 403 -20.05 8.96 30.47
N GLN A 404 -20.71 9.46 29.43
CA GLN A 404 -20.51 10.83 28.92
C GLN A 404 -20.82 11.89 29.99
N GLU A 405 -21.92 11.72 30.71
CA GLU A 405 -22.29 12.59 31.84
C GLU A 405 -21.23 12.57 32.95
N ALA A 406 -20.71 11.40 33.31
CA ALA A 406 -19.67 11.26 34.32
C ALA A 406 -18.35 11.95 33.91
N GLN A 407 -17.95 11.82 32.63
CA GLN A 407 -16.77 12.50 32.07
C GLN A 407 -16.93 14.04 32.07
N GLY A 408 -18.12 14.53 31.73
CA GLY A 408 -18.44 15.96 31.75
C GLY A 408 -18.38 16.57 33.15
N GLN A 409 -18.77 15.83 34.18
CA GLN A 409 -18.68 16.25 35.58
C GLN A 409 -17.23 16.27 36.11
N GLN A 410 -16.37 15.36 35.63
CA GLN A 410 -14.94 15.35 35.99
C GLN A 410 -14.12 16.46 35.32
N SER A 411 -14.66 17.06 34.25
CA SER A 411 -13.98 18.10 33.45
C SER A 411 -14.38 19.54 33.86
N GLN A 412 -15.30 19.71 34.82
CA GLN A 412 -15.64 21.02 35.38
C GLN A 412 -14.68 21.35 36.55
N PRO A 413 -14.02 22.52 36.54
CA PRO A 413 -13.01 22.90 37.54
C PRO A 413 -13.57 23.13 38.95
#